data_AF-A0A7W1IBU1-F1
#
_entry.id   AF-A0A7W1IBU1-F1
#
_cell.length_a   1.000
_cell.length_b   1.000
_cell.length_c   1.000
_cell.angle_alpha   90.00
_cell.angle_beta   90.00
_cell.angle_gamma   90.00
#
_symmetry.space_group_name_H-M   'P 1'
#
loop_
_entity.id
_entity.type
_entity.pdbx_description
1 polymer ?
#
loop_
_entity_poly.entity_id
_entity_poly.type
_entity_poly.pdbx_seq_one_letter_code
_entity_poly.pdbx_strand_id
1 'polypeptide(L)' 'RMKSREQASIMAAMDQSSRGAPLSWIAVDRDTFSGRMLERPTRPNIPIAAQEQLVVELYSK' A
#
# COMPACT_ATOMS: atom_id res chain seq x y z
N ARG A 1 13.16 -15.85 11.72
CA ARG A 1 12.06 -15.03 11.14
C ARG A 1 11.25 -14.26 12.20
N MET A 2 11.14 -14.73 13.46
CA MET A 2 10.46 -13.98 14.55
C MET A 2 11.10 -12.63 14.91
N LYS A 3 12.44 -12.52 14.89
CA LYS A 3 13.16 -11.28 15.28
C LYS A 3 12.71 -10.00 14.58
N SER A 4 12.19 -10.09 13.35
CA SER A 4 11.70 -8.92 12.63
C SER A 4 10.27 -8.53 13.03
N ARG A 5 9.42 -9.48 13.44
CA ARG A 5 8.01 -9.18 13.80
C ARG A 5 7.90 -8.37 15.09
N GLU A 6 8.83 -8.59 16.02
CA GLU A 6 8.94 -7.86 17.29
C GLU A 6 9.64 -6.50 17.14
N GLN A 7 10.16 -6.19 15.95
CA GLN A 7 10.85 -4.93 15.72
C GLN A 7 9.85 -3.78 15.82
N ALA A 8 10.18 -2.78 16.65
CA ALA A 8 9.30 -1.65 16.93
C ALA A 8 8.84 -0.90 15.66
N SER A 9 9.71 -0.80 14.65
CA SER A 9 9.35 -0.20 13.35
C SER A 9 8.27 -0.98 12.60
N ILE A 10 8.29 -2.31 12.68
CA ILE A 10 7.31 -3.18 12.02
C ILE A 10 5.97 -3.11 12.75
N MET A 11 5.97 -3.13 14.09
CA MET A 11 4.75 -2.94 14.87
C MET A 11 4.11 -1.57 14.63
N ALA A 12 4.92 -0.50 14.61
CA ALA A 12 4.44 0.85 14.34
C ALA A 12 3.87 0.99 12.91
N ALA A 13 4.48 0.34 11.92
CA ALA A 13 3.98 0.33 10.55
C ALA A 13 2.66 -0.45 10.42
N MET A 14 2.53 -1.58 11.12
CA MET A 14 1.26 -2.33 11.20
C MET A 14 0.16 -1.47 11.83
N ASP A 15 0.43 -0.78 12.93
CA ASP A 15 -0.56 0.13 13.56
C ASP A 15 -0.97 1.30 12.66
N GLN A 16 -0.05 1.80 11.84
CA GLN A 16 -0.39 2.80 10.83
C GLN A 16 -1.26 2.22 9.71
N SER A 17 -1.01 0.99 9.26
CA SER A 17 -1.79 0.38 8.18
C SER A 17 -3.27 0.17 8.55
N SER A 18 -3.60 0.01 9.83
CA SER A 18 -4.99 -0.05 10.32
C SER A 18 -5.72 1.29 10.38
N ARG A 19 -5.00 2.42 10.29
CA ARG A 19 -5.59 3.76 10.44
C ARG A 19 -5.97 4.40 9.11
N GLY A 20 -5.43 3.89 7.99
CA GLY A 20 -5.74 4.37 6.65
C GLY A 20 -7.05 3.79 6.10
N ALA A 21 -7.58 4.41 5.03
CA ALA A 21 -8.66 3.81 4.27
C ALA A 21 -8.17 2.46 3.68
N PRO A 22 -8.94 1.37 3.83
CA PRO A 22 -8.55 0.09 3.27
C PRO A 22 -8.48 0.18 1.75
N LEU A 23 -7.37 -0.26 1.18
CA LEU A 23 -7.22 -0.39 -0.26
C LEU A 23 -7.98 -1.63 -0.71
N SER A 24 -8.97 -1.48 -1.59
CA SER A 24 -9.79 -2.61 -2.07
C SER A 24 -8.99 -3.74 -2.71
N TRP A 25 -7.77 -3.43 -3.17
CA TRP A 25 -6.90 -4.32 -3.93
C TRP A 25 -5.78 -4.96 -3.09
N ILE A 26 -5.66 -4.62 -1.80
CA ILE A 26 -4.70 -5.24 -0.87
C ILE A 26 -5.41 -5.67 0.41
N ALA A 27 -5.19 -6.92 0.82
CA ALA A 27 -5.51 -7.42 2.15
C ALA A 27 -4.23 -7.51 3.00
N VAL A 28 -4.31 -7.11 4.26
CA VAL A 28 -3.22 -7.27 5.25
C VAL A 28 -3.75 -8.07 6.43
N ASP A 29 -3.05 -9.13 6.77
CA ASP A 29 -3.31 -9.98 7.93
C ASP A 29 -2.28 -9.67 9.02
N ARG A 30 -2.78 -9.21 10.17
CA ARG A 30 -1.96 -8.81 11.33
C ARG A 30 -1.45 -10.00 12.12
N ASP A 31 -2.20 -11.11 12.14
CA ASP A 31 -1.84 -12.29 12.93
C ASP A 31 -0.68 -13.03 12.26
N THR A 32 -0.73 -13.15 10.93
CA THR A 32 0.32 -13.80 10.15
C THR A 32 1.43 -12.86 9.71
N PHE A 33 1.28 -11.54 9.91
CA PHE A 33 2.15 -10.49 9.35
C PHE A 33 2.35 -10.70 7.84
N SER A 34 1.24 -10.88 7.13
CA SER A 34 1.24 -11.13 5.68
C SER A 34 0.36 -10.13 4.95
N GLY A 35 0.66 -9.93 3.67
CA GLY A 35 -0.13 -9.09 2.78
C GLY A 35 -0.41 -9.85 1.49
N ARG A 36 -1.60 -9.66 0.93
CA ARG A 36 -2.01 -10.28 -0.33
C ARG A 36 -2.58 -9.23 -1.27
N MET A 37 -2.17 -9.29 -2.53
CA MET A 37 -2.80 -8.57 -3.62
C MET A 37 -4.06 -9.33 -4.05
N LEU A 38 -5.22 -8.68 -3.93
CA LEU A 38 -6.51 -9.28 -4.28
C LEU A 38 -6.78 -9.16 -5.77
N GLU A 39 -6.45 -8.01 -6.34
CA GLU A 39 -6.66 -7.67 -7.75
C GLU A 39 -5.63 -6.65 -8.20
N ARG A 40 -5.55 -6.46 -9.53
CA ARG A 40 -4.78 -5.35 -10.09
C ARG A 40 -5.59 -4.06 -9.93
N PRO A 41 -5.07 -3.03 -9.23
CA PRO A 41 -5.82 -1.80 -9.04
C PRO A 41 -6.09 -1.12 -10.38
N THR A 42 -7.32 -0.62 -10.53
CA THR A 42 -7.65 0.37 -11.54
C THR A 42 -7.22 1.76 -11.08
N ARG A 43 -7.05 2.69 -12.02
CA ARG A 43 -6.58 4.06 -11.73
C ARG A 43 -7.31 4.76 -10.57
N PRO A 44 -8.66 4.76 -10.46
CA PRO A 44 -9.36 5.43 -9.36
C PRO A 44 -9.08 4.80 -7.98
N ASN A 45 -8.57 3.56 -7.93
CA ASN A 45 -8.32 2.85 -6.67
C ASN A 45 -6.96 3.24 -6.06
N ILE A 46 -6.18 4.09 -6.75
CA ILE A 46 -4.88 4.58 -6.29
C ILE A 46 -5.07 6.03 -5.82
N PRO A 47 -5.11 6.29 -4.50
CA PRO A 47 -5.36 7.62 -3.95
C PRO A 47 -4.09 8.49 -4.01
N ILE A 48 -3.62 8.80 -5.23
CA ILE A 48 -2.49 9.70 -5.46
C ILE A 48 -2.99 11.04 -6.01
N ALA A 49 -2.57 12.13 -5.38
CA ALA A 49 -2.80 13.48 -5.87
C ALA A 49 -1.79 13.83 -6.97
N ALA A 50 -1.90 13.17 -8.13
CA ALA A 50 -1.00 13.39 -9.27
C ALA A 50 -1.79 13.67 -10.55
N GLN A 51 -1.32 14.67 -11.31
CA GLN A 51 -1.82 14.99 -12.64
C GLN A 51 -1.06 14.16 -13.68
N GLU A 52 -1.48 12.92 -13.90
CA GLU A 52 -0.73 11.95 -14.72
C GLU A 52 -0.51 12.38 -16.18
N GLN A 53 -1.35 13.28 -16.71
CA GLN A 53 -1.16 13.84 -18.05
C GLN A 53 0.19 14.57 -18.19
N LEU A 54 0.68 15.21 -17.12
CA LEU A 54 2.00 15.85 -17.13
C LEU A 54 3.14 14.86 -17.33
N VAL A 55 2.97 13.61 -16.85
CA VAL A 55 3.95 12.54 -17.04
C VAL A 55 3.96 12.10 -18.49
N VAL A 56 2.78 11.93 -19.11
CA VAL A 56 2.67 11.58 -20.53
C VAL A 56 3.28 12.66 -21.41
N GLU A 57 2.98 13.93 -21.14
CA GLU A 57 3.52 15.07 -21.88
C GLU A 57 5.05 15.17 -21.80
N LEU A 58 5.64 14.83 -20.64
CA LEU A 58 7.09 14.84 -20.46
C LEU A 58 7.82 13.80 -21.33
N TYR A 59 7.26 12.59 -21.44
CA TYR A 59 7.85 11.48 -22.19
C TYR A 59 7.39 11.41 -23.65
N SER A 60 6.50 12.31 -24.09
CA SER A 60 6.10 12.46 -25.50
C SER A 60 6.98 13.44 -26.27
N LYS A 61 8.03 13.97 -25.62
CA LYS A 61 9.12 14.71 -26.26
C LYS A 61 10.30 13.77 -26.50
#